data_AF-A0A957GWB1-F1
#
_entry.id   AF-A0A957GWB1-F1
#
_cell.length_a   1.000
_cell.length_b   1.000
_cell.length_c   1.000
_cell.angle_alpha   90.00
_cell.angle_beta   90.00
_cell.angle_gamma   90.00
#
_symmetry.space_group_name_H-M   'P 1'
#
loop_
_entity.id
_entity.type
_entity.pdbx_description
1 polymer ?
#
loop_
_entity_poly.entity_id
_entity_poly.type
_entity_poly.pdbx_seq_one_letter_code
_entity_poly.pdbx_strand_id
1 'polypeptide(L)'
;DPLRSAMLILAGFFIGMPHSILVMSVQNLLPGRQALASGLVLGFMFFSGSVGSYVLGIVADQTGLATALQATAVLPILAAFAILLLPQKIS
;
A
#
# COMPACT_ATOMS: atom_id res chain seq x y z
N ASP A 1 -11.96 21.45 10.64
CA ASP A 1 -12.74 20.60 11.57
C ASP A 1 -11.83 19.56 12.20
N PRO A 2 -11.82 19.42 13.54
CA PRO A 2 -10.91 18.51 14.26
C PRO A 2 -11.07 17.03 13.85
N LEU A 3 -12.26 16.65 13.41
CA LEU A 3 -12.59 15.30 12.94
C LEU A 3 -11.85 14.97 11.63
N ARG A 4 -11.81 15.90 10.67
CA ARG A 4 -11.10 15.71 9.39
C ARG A 4 -9.60 15.55 9.60
N SER A 5 -9.00 16.35 10.47
CA SER A 5 -7.58 16.22 10.82
C SER A 5 -7.28 14.88 11.50
N ALA A 6 -8.14 14.41 12.41
CA ALA A 6 -7.96 13.11 13.04
C ALA A 6 -8.00 11.96 12.02
N MET A 7 -8.93 12.00 11.05
CA MET A 7 -9.00 10.99 9.99
C MET A 7 -7.76 10.99 9.09
N LEU A 8 -7.22 12.17 8.75
CA LEU A 8 -5.99 12.28 7.95
C LEU A 8 -4.78 11.70 8.69
N ILE A 9 -4.68 11.94 10.01
CA ILE A 9 -3.62 11.38 10.86
C ILE A 9 -3.73 9.85 10.89
N LEU A 10 -4.94 9.32 11.12
CA LEU A 10 -5.16 7.88 11.13
C LEU A 10 -4.86 7.24 9.77
N ALA A 11 -5.29 7.87 8.67
CA ALA A 11 -4.99 7.40 7.33
C ALA A 11 -3.48 7.30 7.08
N GLY A 12 -2.73 8.36 7.41
CA GLY A 12 -1.27 8.35 7.29
C GLY A 12 -0.60 7.27 8.15
N PHE A 13 -1.08 7.09 9.39
CA PHE A 13 -0.59 6.06 10.30
C PHE A 13 -0.77 4.65 9.71
N PHE A 14 -1.98 4.31 9.24
CA PHE A 14 -2.27 2.99 8.69
C PHE A 14 -1.59 2.73 7.35
N ILE A 15 -1.39 3.76 6.52
CA ILE A 15 -0.63 3.63 5.26
C ILE A 15 0.85 3.36 5.54
N GLY A 16 1.45 4.03 6.52
CA GLY A 16 2.87 3.89 6.87
C GLY A 16 3.21 2.59 7.62
N MET A 17 2.29 2.11 8.48
CA MET A 17 2.49 0.95 9.36
C MET A 17 3.02 -0.33 8.67
N PRO A 18 2.47 -0.81 7.53
CA PRO A 18 2.85 -2.11 6.97
C PRO A 18 4.23 -2.13 6.31
N HIS A 19 4.83 -0.98 6.00
CA HIS A 19 6.09 -0.92 5.24
C HIS A 19 7.22 -1.73 5.89
N SER A 20 7.41 -1.58 7.21
CA SER A 20 8.47 -2.30 7.93
C SER A 20 8.22 -3.81 7.98
N ILE A 21 6.97 -4.21 8.24
CA ILE A 21 6.56 -5.62 8.32
C ILE A 21 6.79 -6.32 6.98
N LEU A 22 6.36 -5.71 5.86
CA LEU A 22 6.53 -6.28 4.52
C LEU A 22 8.00 -6.54 4.18
N VAL A 23 8.89 -5.60 4.52
CA VAL A 23 10.32 -5.75 4.29
C VAL A 23 10.90 -6.89 5.11
N MET A 24 10.60 -6.93 6.41
CA MET A 24 11.06 -8.01 7.29
C MET A 24 10.51 -9.37 6.85
N SER A 25 9.25 -9.44 6.42
CA SER A 25 8.63 -10.68 5.92
C SER A 25 9.41 -11.27 4.76
N VAL A 26 9.85 -10.45 3.79
CA VAL A 26 10.62 -10.95 2.64
C VAL A 26 12.09 -11.19 2.99
N GLN A 27 12.68 -10.40 3.89
CA GLN A 27 14.03 -10.67 4.40
C GLN A 27 14.11 -12.04 5.08
N ASN A 28 13.08 -12.43 5.82
CA ASN A 28 13.01 -13.74 6.46
C ASN A 28 12.89 -14.90 5.45
N LEU A 29 12.36 -14.66 4.25
CA LEU A 29 12.30 -15.68 3.18
C LEU A 29 13.65 -15.87 2.47
N LEU A 30 14.55 -14.90 2.54
CA LEU A 30 15.87 -14.91 1.87
C LEU A 30 17.01 -14.61 2.87
N PRO A 31 17.23 -15.47 3.88
CA PRO A 31 18.27 -15.27 4.88
C PRO A 31 19.66 -15.20 4.21
N GLY A 32 20.48 -14.23 4.63
CA GLY A 32 21.81 -13.98 4.06
C GLY A 32 21.83 -13.05 2.83
N ARG A 33 20.68 -12.71 2.25
CA ARG A 33 20.55 -11.78 1.11
C ARG A 33 19.62 -10.61 1.40
N GLN A 34 19.65 -10.11 2.64
CA GLN A 34 18.71 -9.11 3.16
C GLN A 34 18.68 -7.80 2.35
N ALA A 35 19.83 -7.34 1.84
CA ALA A 35 19.92 -6.15 1.00
C ALA A 35 19.22 -6.32 -0.37
N LEU A 36 19.33 -7.50 -0.97
CA LEU A 36 18.63 -7.82 -2.21
C LEU A 36 17.12 -7.99 -1.97
N ALA A 37 16.74 -8.62 -0.85
CA ALA A 37 15.35 -8.79 -0.45
C ALA A 37 14.65 -7.44 -0.23
N SER A 38 15.26 -6.53 0.55
CA SER A 38 14.69 -5.19 0.77
C SER A 38 14.67 -4.38 -0.52
N GLY A 39 15.72 -4.43 -1.34
CA GLY A 39 15.76 -3.75 -2.64
C GLY A 39 14.63 -4.17 -3.58
N LEU A 40 14.36 -5.48 -3.68
CA LEU A 40 13.27 -6.00 -4.50
C LEU A 40 11.89 -5.56 -4.00
N VAL A 41 11.63 -5.65 -2.68
CA VAL A 41 10.35 -5.25 -2.10
C VAL A 41 10.10 -3.75 -2.23
N LEU A 42 11.08 -2.92 -1.86
CA LEU A 42 10.96 -1.47 -1.97
C LEU A 42 10.83 -1.05 -3.44
N GLY A 43 11.60 -1.67 -4.33
CA GLY A 43 11.51 -1.45 -5.77
C GLY A 43 10.11 -1.74 -6.31
N PHE A 44 9.54 -2.91 -5.98
CA PHE A 44 8.17 -3.26 -6.38
C PHE A 44 7.11 -2.34 -5.78
N MET A 45 7.28 -1.94 -4.52
CA MET A 45 6.39 -1.04 -3.82
C MET A 45 6.34 0.35 -4.48
N PHE A 46 7.50 0.94 -4.80
CA PHE A 46 7.52 2.23 -5.50
C PHE A 46 7.07 2.13 -6.96
N PHE A 47 7.43 1.05 -7.65
CA PHE A 47 6.98 0.80 -9.02
C PHE A 47 5.45 0.70 -9.10
N SER A 48 4.85 -0.16 -8.28
CA SER A 48 3.39 -0.32 -8.23
C SER A 48 2.67 0.97 -7.81
N GLY A 49 3.21 1.71 -6.83
CA GLY A 49 2.70 3.03 -6.44
C GLY A 49 2.74 4.06 -7.57
N SER A 50 3.84 4.08 -8.35
CA SER A 50 4.00 4.99 -9.49
C SER A 50 3.05 4.67 -10.63
N VAL A 51 2.94 3.39 -10.99
CA VAL A 51 1.98 2.93 -12.01
C VAL A 51 0.55 3.21 -11.59
N GLY A 52 0.19 2.94 -10.33
CA GLY A 52 -1.13 3.26 -9.79
C GLY A 52 -1.43 4.76 -9.84
N SER A 53 -0.45 5.60 -9.50
CA SER A 53 -0.60 7.06 -9.56
C SER A 53 -0.77 7.57 -10.99
N TYR A 54 -0.07 6.98 -11.96
CA TYR A 54 -0.24 7.30 -13.38
C TYR A 54 -1.65 6.98 -13.88
N VAL A 55 -2.14 5.76 -13.60
CA VAL A 55 -3.49 5.34 -13.97
C VAL A 55 -4.54 6.23 -13.29
N LEU A 56 -4.35 6.53 -12.01
CA LEU A 56 -5.24 7.41 -11.26
C LEU A 56 -5.25 8.84 -11.83
N GLY A 57 -4.11 9.33 -12.32
CA GLY A 57 -4.00 10.61 -13.01
C GLY A 57 -4.88 10.67 -14.26
N ILE A 58 -4.83 9.64 -15.11
CA ILE A 58 -5.71 9.54 -16.30
C ILE A 58 -7.19 9.56 -15.88
N VAL A 59 -7.56 8.85 -14.81
CA VAL A 59 -8.93 8.86 -14.28
C VAL A 59 -9.31 10.24 -13.74
N ALA A 60 -8.40 10.91 -13.06
CA ALA A 60 -8.59 12.26 -12.53
C ALA A 60 -8.81 13.29 -13.64
N ASP A 61 -8.09 13.18 -14.76
CA ASP A 61 -8.24 14.07 -15.91
C ASP A 61 -9.64 13.95 -16.55
N GLN A 62 -10.27 12.78 -16.47
CA GLN A 62 -11.59 12.52 -17.06
C GLN A 62 -12.76 12.77 -16.10
N THR A 63 -12.60 12.45 -14.82
CA THR A 63 -13.70 12.43 -13.82
C THR A 63 -13.56 13.48 -12.72
N GLY A 64 -12.44 14.21 -12.71
CA GLY A 64 -12.07 15.17 -11.68
C GLY A 64 -11.28 14.56 -10.53
N LEU A 65 -10.41 15.38 -9.93
CA LEU A 65 -9.50 14.98 -8.85
C LEU A 65 -10.21 14.40 -7.63
N ALA A 66 -11.33 15.01 -7.22
CA ALA A 66 -12.07 14.57 -6.04
C ALA A 66 -12.60 13.13 -6.20
N THR A 67 -13.17 12.82 -7.36
CA THR A 67 -13.71 11.50 -7.71
C THR A 67 -12.60 10.45 -7.74
N ALA A 68 -11.46 10.78 -8.38
CA ALA A 68 -10.32 9.88 -8.45
C ALA A 68 -9.75 9.58 -7.06
N LEU A 69 -9.56 10.59 -6.21
CA LEU A 69 -9.11 10.37 -4.83
C LEU A 69 -10.10 9.53 -4.02
N GLN A 70 -11.40 9.75 -4.17
CA GLN A 70 -12.42 8.90 -3.52
C GLN A 70 -12.36 7.46 -4.01
N ALA A 71 -12.08 7.22 -5.30
CA ALA A 71 -11.92 5.87 -5.84
C ALA A 71 -10.76 5.11 -5.17
N THR A 72 -9.72 5.81 -4.70
CA THR A 72 -8.62 5.15 -3.97
C THR A 72 -9.07 4.49 -2.65
N ALA A 73 -10.19 4.92 -2.07
CA ALA A 73 -10.75 4.31 -0.86
C ALA A 73 -11.23 2.86 -1.08
N VAL A 74 -11.39 2.43 -2.34
CA VAL A 74 -11.72 1.04 -2.68
C VAL A 74 -10.51 0.11 -2.50
N LEU A 75 -9.28 0.61 -2.69
CA LEU A 75 -8.07 -0.23 -2.62
C LEU A 75 -7.86 -0.86 -1.23
N PRO A 76 -7.97 -0.12 -0.10
CA PRO A 76 -7.90 -0.73 1.24
C PRO A 76 -8.97 -1.79 1.47
N ILE A 77 -10.17 -1.61 0.91
CA ILE A 77 -11.26 -2.58 1.02
C ILE A 77 -10.89 -3.86 0.28
N LEU A 78 -10.37 -3.75 -0.94
CA LEU A 78 -9.86 -4.89 -1.71
C LEU A 78 -8.71 -5.59 -0.99
N ALA A 79 -7.79 -4.84 -0.38
CA ALA A 79 -6.71 -5.40 0.43
C ALA A 79 -7.24 -6.15 1.65
N ALA A 80 -8.26 -5.63 2.33
CA ALA A 80 -8.91 -6.31 3.45
C ALA A 80 -9.56 -7.64 3.03
N PHE A 81 -10.19 -7.69 1.85
CA PHE A 81 -10.70 -8.95 1.30
C PHE A 81 -9.57 -9.91 0.89
N ALA A 82 -8.47 -9.40 0.34
CA ALA A 82 -7.32 -10.21 -0.03
C ALA A 82 -6.68 -10.94 1.17
N ILE A 83 -6.82 -10.42 2.39
CA ILE A 83 -6.39 -11.11 3.63
C ILE A 83 -7.06 -12.48 3.77
N LEU A 84 -8.31 -12.62 3.32
CA LEU A 84 -9.02 -13.90 3.40
C LEU A 84 -8.41 -14.99 2.52
N LEU A 85 -7.62 -14.62 1.51
CA LEU A 85 -6.92 -15.54 0.61
C LEU A 85 -5.51 -15.90 1.11
N LEU A 86 -4.97 -15.19 2.11
CA LEU A 86 -3.62 -15.43 2.60
C LEU A 86 -3.57 -16.74 3.43
N PRO A 87 -2.68 -17.69 3.09
CA PRO A 87 -2.51 -18.90 3.87
C PRO A 87 -2.01 -18.56 5.27
N GLN A 88 -2.74 -19.00 6.29
CA GLN A 88 -2.50 -18.68 7.71
C GLN A 88 -1.26 -19.36 8.31
N LYS A 89 -0.29 -19.80 7.51
CA LYS A 89 0.86 -20.55 8.00
C LYS A 89 2.03 -19.61 8.31
N ILE A 90 1.97 -19.02 9.51
CA ILE A 90 3.15 -18.51 10.20
C ILE A 90 3.55 -19.60 11.20
N SER A 91 4.45 -20.49 10.76
CA SER A 91 5.13 -21.47 11.63
C SER A 91 6.63 -21.25 11.53
#